data_AF-A0A436EJB6-F1
#
_entry.id   AF-A0A436EJB6-F1
#
_cell.length_a   1.000
_cell.length_b   1.000
_cell.length_c   1.000
_cell.angle_alpha   90.00
_cell.angle_beta   90.00
_cell.angle_gamma   90.00
#
_symmetry.space_group_name_H-M   'P 1'
#
loop_
_entity.id
_entity.type
_entity.pdbx_description
1 polymer ?
#
loop_
_entity_poly.entity_id
_entity_poly.type
_entity_poly.pdbx_seq_one_letter_code
_entity_poly.pdbx_strand_id
1 'polypeptide(L)'
;LYPLDTFVDDSAARMEIVGKPDEIPPVQSEVQREVDKAEGKSWPMIAVERYAFYERAKQAYCVIQTGERRFYGCFAFRKGVVPPDAQ
;
A
#
# COMPACT_ATOMS: atom_id res chain seq x y z
N LEU A 1 8.86 9.04 -9.16
CA LEU A 1 8.04 10.20 -8.67
C LEU A 1 7.71 10.05 -7.19
N TYR A 2 7.14 8.92 -6.77
CA TYR A 2 6.77 8.66 -5.37
C TYR A 2 7.52 7.42 -4.86
N PRO A 3 8.71 7.57 -4.26
CA PRO A 3 9.40 6.43 -3.66
C PRO A 3 8.67 5.98 -2.39
N LEU A 4 8.63 4.68 -2.12
CA LEU A 4 8.17 4.19 -0.82
C LEU A 4 9.23 4.41 0.27
N ASP A 5 8.75 4.58 1.50
CA ASP A 5 9.62 4.77 2.66
C ASP A 5 10.39 3.48 2.97
N THR A 6 11.73 3.60 3.00
CA THR A 6 12.67 2.50 3.24
C THR A 6 13.10 2.39 4.70
N PHE A 7 12.71 3.36 5.54
CA PHE A 7 13.04 3.38 6.98
C PHE A 7 11.98 2.68 7.85
N VAL A 8 10.91 2.17 7.23
CA VAL A 8 9.80 1.51 7.92
C VAL A 8 9.38 0.25 7.17
N ASP A 9 8.85 -0.72 7.91
CA ASP A 9 8.36 -1.97 7.35
C ASP A 9 6.91 -1.87 6.83
N ASP A 10 6.24 -0.74 7.06
CA ASP A 10 4.80 -0.56 6.85
C ASP A 10 4.46 0.41 5.68
N SER A 11 5.41 0.65 4.79
CA SER A 11 5.31 1.71 3.77
C SER A 11 4.28 1.46 2.68
N ALA A 12 3.87 0.22 2.47
CA ALA A 12 2.76 -0.15 1.60
C ALA A 12 1.82 -1.12 2.34
N ALA A 13 0.53 -0.80 2.38
CA ALA A 13 -0.44 -1.55 3.15
C ALA A 13 -1.72 -1.81 2.37
N ARG A 14 -2.31 -2.98 2.62
CA ARG A 14 -3.61 -3.43 2.13
C ARG A 14 -4.53 -3.76 3.29
N MET A 15 -5.85 -3.70 3.05
CA MET A 15 -6.83 -4.10 4.05
C MET A 15 -6.96 -5.63 4.11
N GLU A 16 -7.04 -6.18 5.32
CA GLU A 16 -7.39 -7.60 5.55
C GLU A 16 -8.81 -7.90 5.08
N ILE A 17 -9.02 -9.12 4.58
CA ILE A 17 -10.38 -9.64 4.39
C ILE A 17 -10.93 -10.05 5.77
N VAL A 18 -12.12 -9.57 6.10
CA VAL A 18 -12.77 -9.87 7.38
C VAL A 18 -12.94 -11.38 7.56
N GLY A 19 -12.35 -11.92 8.63
CA GLY A 19 -12.37 -13.35 8.95
C GLY A 19 -11.40 -14.21 8.13
N LYS A 20 -10.62 -13.60 7.21
CA LYS A 20 -9.65 -14.29 6.35
C LYS A 20 -8.42 -13.41 6.05
N PRO A 21 -7.60 -13.06 7.05
CA PRO A 21 -6.50 -12.10 6.91
C PRO A 21 -5.43 -12.52 5.87
N ASP A 22 -5.24 -13.83 5.70
CA ASP A 22 -4.26 -14.40 4.76
C ASP A 22 -4.78 -14.49 3.31
N GLU A 23 -6.07 -14.26 3.07
CA GLU A 23 -6.63 -14.29 1.72
C GLU A 23 -6.25 -13.00 0.96
N ILE A 24 -5.68 -13.18 -0.23
CA ILE A 24 -5.27 -12.08 -1.11
C ILE A 24 -6.17 -12.10 -2.36
N PRO A 25 -7.14 -11.18 -2.48
CA PRO A 25 -8.00 -11.08 -3.64
C PRO A 25 -7.22 -10.56 -4.87
N PRO A 26 -7.74 -10.78 -6.09
CA PRO A 26 -7.05 -10.39 -7.32
C PRO A 26 -6.62 -8.93 -7.38
N VAL A 27 -7.46 -8.00 -6.89
CA VAL A 27 -7.14 -6.56 -6.86
C VAL A 27 -5.90 -6.25 -6.02
N GLN A 28 -5.69 -6.95 -4.90
CA GLN A 28 -4.50 -6.77 -4.07
C GLN A 28 -3.26 -7.37 -4.74
N SER A 29 -3.40 -8.53 -5.39
CA SER A 29 -2.31 -9.15 -6.15
C SER A 29 -1.89 -8.31 -7.36
N GLU A 30 -2.83 -7.62 -8.01
CA GLU A 30 -2.55 -6.69 -9.11
C GLU A 30 -1.74 -5.49 -8.63
N VAL A 31 -2.17 -4.85 -7.52
CA VAL A 31 -1.44 -3.71 -6.96
C VAL A 31 -0.07 -4.13 -6.42
N GLN A 32 0.05 -5.32 -5.82
CA GLN A 32 1.34 -5.86 -5.39
C GLN A 32 2.36 -5.91 -6.52
N ARG A 33 1.95 -6.34 -7.73
CA ARG A 33 2.84 -6.40 -8.89
C ARG A 33 3.33 -5.02 -9.32
N GLU A 34 2.45 -4.01 -9.28
CA GLU A 34 2.85 -2.64 -9.64
C GLU A 34 3.77 -2.03 -8.58
N VAL A 35 3.56 -2.35 -7.30
CA VAL A 35 4.48 -1.95 -6.21
C VAL A 35 5.86 -2.58 -6.42
N ASP A 36 5.92 -3.90 -6.62
CA ASP A 36 7.18 -4.62 -6.83
C ASP A 36 7.93 -4.08 -8.06
N LYS A 37 7.19 -3.81 -9.15
CA LYS A 37 7.75 -3.24 -10.38
C LYS A 37 8.28 -1.83 -10.18
N ALA A 38 7.58 -0.98 -9.42
CA ALA A 38 8.01 0.39 -9.14
C ALA A 38 9.27 0.43 -8.27
N GLU A 39 9.39 -0.47 -7.30
CA GLU A 39 10.53 -0.58 -6.39
C GLU A 39 11.69 -1.42 -6.96
N GLY A 40 11.45 -2.18 -8.05
CA GLY A 40 12.44 -3.03 -8.69
C GLY A 40 12.84 -4.27 -7.88
N LYS A 41 12.06 -4.62 -6.86
CA LYS A 41 12.28 -5.75 -5.95
C LYS A 41 10.96 -6.22 -5.34
N SER A 42 10.96 -7.38 -4.69
CA SER A 42 9.80 -7.79 -3.89
C SER A 42 9.60 -6.82 -2.73
N TRP A 43 8.38 -6.28 -2.63
CA TRP A 43 7.97 -5.36 -1.57
C TRP A 43 6.57 -5.75 -1.06
N PRO A 44 6.44 -6.82 -0.26
CA PRO A 44 5.14 -7.32 0.18
C PRO A 44 4.36 -6.25 0.97
N MET A 45 3.13 -5.98 0.55
CA MET A 45 2.24 -5.09 1.29
C MET A 45 1.82 -5.73 2.62
N ILE A 46 1.88 -4.95 3.70
CA ILE A 46 1.39 -5.41 5.00
C ILE A 46 -0.13 -5.50 5.00
N ALA A 47 -0.65 -6.48 5.74
CA ALA A 47 -2.09 -6.60 6.00
C ALA A 47 -2.46 -5.73 7.20
N VAL A 48 -3.55 -4.98 7.08
CA VAL A 48 -4.06 -4.10 8.14
C VAL A 48 -5.53 -4.38 8.36
N GLU A 49 -5.91 -4.63 9.62
CA GLU A 49 -7.29 -4.79 10.03
C GLU A 49 -8.15 -3.59 9.57
N ARG A 50 -9.41 -3.84 9.24
CA ARG A 50 -10.32 -2.87 8.61
C ARG A 50 -10.44 -1.54 9.38
N TYR A 51 -10.66 -1.57 10.68
CA TYR A 51 -10.78 -0.34 11.48
C TYR A 51 -9.43 0.33 11.67
N ALA A 52 -8.36 -0.43 11.86
CA ALA A 52 -7.00 0.13 11.87
C ALA A 52 -6.66 0.84 10.55
N PHE A 53 -7.11 0.30 9.41
CA PHE A 53 -6.95 0.94 8.11
C PHE A 53 -7.75 2.25 8.02
N TYR A 54 -8.96 2.31 8.58
CA TYR A 54 -9.73 3.55 8.63
C TYR A 54 -9.05 4.62 9.49
N GLU A 55 -8.50 4.26 10.66
CA GLU A 55 -7.73 5.19 11.48
C GLU A 55 -6.48 5.67 10.75
N ARG A 56 -5.76 4.77 10.08
CA ARG A 56 -4.61 5.14 9.23
C ARG A 56 -5.01 6.10 8.10
N ALA A 57 -6.15 5.86 7.43
CA ALA A 57 -6.63 6.69 6.34
C ALA A 57 -7.00 8.12 6.80
N LYS A 58 -7.55 8.28 8.01
CA LYS A 58 -7.85 9.60 8.59
C LYS A 58 -6.60 10.44 8.85
N GLN A 59 -5.47 9.79 9.10
CA GLN A 59 -4.17 10.45 9.32
C GLN A 59 -3.37 10.65 8.02
N ALA A 60 -3.88 10.17 6.89
CA ALA A 60 -3.18 10.29 5.61
C ALA A 60 -3.16 11.74 5.14
N TYR A 61 -2.08 12.13 4.46
CA TYR A 61 -1.97 13.47 3.85
C TYR A 61 -3.08 13.71 2.81
N CYS A 62 -3.43 12.69 2.04
CA CYS A 62 -4.53 12.73 1.10
C CYS A 62 -5.17 11.35 0.90
N VAL A 63 -6.42 11.36 0.42
CA VAL A 63 -7.11 10.17 -0.07
C VAL A 63 -7.42 10.39 -1.55
N ILE A 64 -6.97 9.47 -2.39
CA ILE A 64 -7.24 9.49 -3.83
C ILE A 64 -8.32 8.46 -4.11
N GLN A 65 -9.52 8.94 -4.43
CA GLN A 65 -10.60 8.06 -4.87
C GLN A 65 -10.34 7.65 -6.33
N THR A 66 -10.31 6.34 -6.58
CA THR A 66 -10.21 5.77 -7.92
C THR A 66 -11.58 5.32 -8.44
N GLY A 67 -11.63 4.83 -9.69
CA GLY A 67 -12.79 4.15 -10.25
C GLY A 67 -12.86 2.65 -9.92
N GLU A 68 -12.03 2.14 -9.01
CA GLU A 68 -12.03 0.72 -8.62
C GLU A 68 -13.34 0.37 -7.91
N ARG A 69 -13.99 -0.71 -8.37
CA ARG A 69 -15.30 -1.15 -7.86
C ARG A 69 -15.22 -2.45 -7.06
N ARG A 70 -14.10 -3.19 -7.16
CA ARG A 70 -13.87 -4.44 -6.44
C ARG A 70 -13.66 -4.16 -4.96
N PHE A 71 -14.17 -5.05 -4.11
CA PHE A 71 -13.96 -4.95 -2.66
C PHE A 71 -12.48 -5.09 -2.30
N TYR A 72 -12.09 -4.49 -1.17
CA TYR A 72 -10.73 -4.50 -0.65
C TYR A 72 -9.67 -3.90 -1.60
N GLY A 73 -10.11 -2.99 -2.50
CA GLY A 73 -9.25 -2.22 -3.42
C GLY A 73 -8.69 -0.92 -2.83
N CYS A 74 -8.63 -0.80 -1.51
CA CYS A 74 -8.02 0.34 -0.82
C CYS A 74 -6.60 -0.01 -0.40
N PHE A 75 -5.66 0.91 -0.64
CA PHE A 75 -4.24 0.76 -0.33
C PHE A 75 -3.71 2.03 0.33
N ALA A 76 -2.73 1.89 1.21
CA ALA A 76 -2.04 3.01 1.83
C ALA A 76 -0.57 2.97 1.47
N PHE A 77 -0.02 4.11 1.08
CA PHE A 77 1.38 4.27 0.71
C PHE A 77 2.01 5.39 1.55
N ARG A 78 3.23 5.15 2.01
CA ARG A 78 4.03 6.12 2.75
C ARG A 78 5.18 6.57 1.87
N LYS A 79 5.24 7.89 1.63
CA LYS A 79 6.30 8.51 0.84
C LYS A 79 7.63 8.39 1.58
N GLY A 80 8.64 7.87 0.89
CA GLY A 80 10.02 7.89 1.31
C GLY A 80 10.76 9.16 0.89
N VAL A 81 12.08 9.04 0.77
CA VAL A 81 12.98 10.13 0.42
C VAL A 81 13.47 9.93 -1.02
N VAL A 82 13.44 11.00 -1.82
CA VAL A 82 14.14 11.03 -3.11
C VAL A 82 15.59 11.44 -2.81
N PRO A 83 16.59 10.60 -3.12
CA PRO A 83 17.98 10.95 -2.91
C PRO A 83 18.40 12.12 -3.83
N PRO A 84 19.43 12.90 -3.46
CA PRO A 84 20.04 13.84 -4.40
C PRO A 84 20.59 13.09 -5.62
N ASP A 85 20.71 13.79 -6.75
CA ASP A 85 21.37 13.23 -7.93
C ASP A 85 22.80 12.77 -7.55
N ALA A 86 23.19 11.59 -8.04
CA ALA A 86 24.52 11.06 -7.80
C ALA A 86 25.57 12.05 -8.33
N GLN A 87 26.50 12.44 -7.48
CA GLN A 87 27.62 13.31 -7.85
C GLN A 87 28.72 12.52 -8.56
#